data_AF-A0A328B7R7-F1
#
_entry.id   AF-A0A328B7R7-F1
#
_cell.length_a   1.000
_cell.length_b   1.000
_cell.length_c   1.000
_cell.angle_alpha   90.00
_cell.angle_beta   90.00
_cell.angle_gamma   90.00
#
_symmetry.space_group_name_H-M   'P 1'
#
loop_
_entity.id
_entity.type
_entity.pdbx_description
1 polymer ?
#
loop_
_entity_poly.entity_id
_entity_poly.type
_entity_poly.pdbx_seq_one_letter_code
_entity_poly.pdbx_strand_id
1 'polypeptide(L)'
;MLRACARRDQRGLLALVDESVAVSMGGGIYGKAGLVSDFLNSSSKGSGYARLQQLLRLGGTIRRDSAGRLTATYPYLQDEDRHSQLVRQLDFEPFVTFVGTTPDVVVHAAPSSRSPVVRRLAYPVLITPYDAVGRTDFWLPVTAADSSFQGYADARQLYCLADVTLTVEQKNGRLRITSVAPFDWRAGTG
;
A
#
# COMPACT_ATOMS: atom_id res chain seq x y z
N MET A 1 -1.71 15.06 -12.44
CA MET A 1 -0.65 14.15 -11.95
C MET A 1 -0.16 14.71 -10.61
N LEU A 2 -0.28 13.95 -9.51
CA LEU A 2 0.32 14.33 -8.23
C LEU A 2 1.85 14.22 -8.39
N ARG A 3 2.58 15.33 -8.25
CA ARG A 3 4.05 15.37 -8.37
C ARG A 3 4.76 15.81 -7.08
N ALA A 4 3.96 16.10 -6.05
CA ALA A 4 4.34 16.77 -4.81
C ALA A 4 4.19 15.81 -3.63
N CYS A 5 5.28 15.14 -3.26
CA CYS A 5 5.32 14.18 -2.15
C CYS A 5 6.54 14.41 -1.26
N ALA A 6 6.93 15.67 -1.07
CA ALA A 6 7.95 16.05 -0.10
C ALA A 6 7.38 17.09 0.88
N ARG A 7 8.00 17.21 2.06
CA ARG A 7 7.58 18.17 3.10
C ARG A 7 7.49 19.61 2.59
N ARG A 8 8.39 20.01 1.69
CA ARG A 8 8.36 21.33 1.03
C ARG A 8 7.10 21.59 0.20
N ASP A 9 6.43 20.53 -0.26
CA ASP A 9 5.24 20.62 -1.11
C ASP A 9 3.93 20.49 -0.33
N GLN A 10 3.98 20.43 1.01
CA GLN A 10 2.83 20.16 1.87
C GLN A 10 1.62 21.05 1.54
N ARG A 11 1.86 22.35 1.31
CA ARG A 11 0.79 23.30 0.95
C ARG A 11 0.09 22.91 -0.35
N GLY A 12 0.86 22.52 -1.37
CA GLY A 12 0.32 22.07 -2.65
C GLY A 12 -0.43 20.75 -2.52
N LEU A 13 0.10 19.82 -1.72
CA LEU A 13 -0.58 18.55 -1.42
C LEU A 13 -1.92 18.77 -0.71
N LEU A 14 -1.96 19.60 0.34
CA LEU A 14 -3.19 19.90 1.08
C LEU A 14 -4.24 20.64 0.22
N ALA A 15 -3.82 21.35 -0.82
CA ALA A 15 -4.74 21.93 -1.80
C ALA A 15 -5.44 20.89 -2.67
N LEU A 16 -4.92 19.66 -2.74
CA LEU A 16 -5.52 18.51 -3.45
C LEU A 16 -6.34 17.61 -2.52
N VAL A 17 -6.26 17.81 -1.21
CA VAL A 17 -6.95 16.99 -0.21
C VAL A 17 -8.36 17.53 0.03
N ASP A 18 -9.32 16.64 0.19
CA ASP A 18 -10.68 16.97 0.59
C ASP A 18 -10.75 17.42 2.06
N GLU A 19 -11.68 18.29 2.42
CA GLU A 19 -11.81 18.75 3.82
C GLU A 19 -12.19 17.61 4.77
N SER A 20 -12.94 16.60 4.29
CA SER A 20 -13.35 15.43 5.07
C SER A 20 -12.52 14.19 4.75
N VAL A 21 -11.25 14.34 4.36
CA VAL A 21 -10.37 13.20 4.06
C VAL A 21 -10.36 12.19 5.21
N ALA A 22 -10.56 10.91 4.89
CA ALA A 22 -10.42 9.84 5.87
C ALA A 22 -8.94 9.47 6.05
N VAL A 23 -8.49 9.35 7.29
CA VAL A 23 -7.10 9.04 7.65
C VAL A 23 -7.12 7.96 8.73
N SER A 24 -6.88 6.70 8.36
CA SER A 24 -7.03 5.59 9.29
C SER A 24 -5.74 4.81 9.51
N MET A 25 -4.71 5.45 10.05
CA MET A 25 -3.51 4.73 10.51
C MET A 25 -3.72 4.19 11.94
N GLY A 26 -4.80 3.42 12.16
CA GLY A 26 -5.12 2.76 13.44
C GLY A 26 -6.01 3.53 14.43
N GLY A 27 -6.85 4.48 14.00
CA GLY A 27 -7.66 5.27 14.94
C GLY A 27 -8.77 6.17 14.37
N GLY A 28 -9.19 5.99 13.11
CA GLY A 28 -10.37 6.67 12.56
C GLY A 28 -10.33 8.20 12.63
N ILE A 29 -9.29 8.82 12.07
CA ILE A 29 -9.10 10.27 12.07
C ILE A 29 -9.62 10.86 10.77
N TYR A 30 -10.18 12.06 10.83
CA TYR A 30 -10.73 12.76 9.66
C TYR A 30 -10.13 14.16 9.51
N GLY A 31 -10.10 14.60 8.26
CA GLY A 31 -9.75 15.95 7.86
C GLY A 31 -8.25 16.22 7.71
N LYS A 32 -7.95 17.39 7.14
CA LYS A 32 -6.58 17.78 6.77
C LYS A 32 -5.63 17.87 7.95
N ALA A 33 -6.11 18.32 9.11
CA ALA A 33 -5.31 18.39 10.33
C ALA A 33 -4.81 17.00 10.72
N GLY A 34 -5.70 16.02 10.73
CA GLY A 34 -5.38 14.62 10.98
C GLY A 34 -4.44 14.02 9.94
N LEU A 35 -4.64 14.33 8.65
CA LEU A 35 -3.70 13.90 7.60
C LEU A 35 -2.28 14.41 7.87
N VAL A 36 -2.14 15.64 8.36
CA VAL A 36 -0.84 16.23 8.66
C VAL A 36 -0.22 15.58 9.90
N SER A 37 -0.96 15.49 11.01
CA SER A 37 -0.41 15.00 12.29
C SER A 37 -0.13 13.50 12.28
N ASP A 38 -1.05 12.71 11.72
CA ASP A 38 -1.08 11.25 11.90
C ASP A 38 -0.50 10.48 10.72
N PHE A 39 -0.40 11.12 9.56
CA PHE A 39 0.16 10.49 8.37
C PHE A 39 1.41 11.20 7.87
N LEU A 40 1.34 12.48 7.50
CA LEU A 40 2.47 13.16 6.84
C LEU A 40 3.65 13.40 7.78
N ASN A 41 3.39 13.85 9.00
CA ASN A 41 4.42 14.26 9.97
C ASN A 41 4.49 13.37 11.21
N SER A 42 3.80 12.22 11.24
CA SER A 42 3.84 11.31 12.38
C SER A 42 5.21 10.62 12.47
N SER A 43 5.94 10.87 13.55
CA SER A 43 7.20 10.17 13.83
C SER A 43 6.97 8.70 14.22
N SER A 44 5.80 8.37 14.78
CA SER A 44 5.47 7.02 15.27
C SER A 44 4.83 6.13 14.22
N LYS A 45 4.16 6.70 13.21
CA LYS A 45 3.45 5.94 12.14
C LYS A 45 4.22 5.91 10.80
N GLY A 46 5.41 6.53 10.78
CA GLY A 46 6.37 6.50 9.67
C GLY A 46 6.27 7.69 8.72
N SER A 47 7.14 7.71 7.70
CA SER A 47 7.26 8.82 6.75
C SER A 47 6.14 8.79 5.70
N GLY A 48 5.00 9.42 6.01
CA GLY A 48 3.85 9.49 5.08
C GLY A 48 4.19 10.05 3.71
N TYR A 49 5.17 10.96 3.61
CA TYR A 49 5.70 11.43 2.33
C TYR A 49 6.39 10.32 1.53
N ALA A 50 7.24 9.50 2.17
CA ALA A 50 7.88 8.37 1.52
C ALA A 50 6.84 7.32 1.08
N ARG A 51 5.81 7.07 1.90
CA ARG A 51 4.69 6.21 1.51
C ARG A 51 3.99 6.76 0.26
N LEU A 52 3.61 8.05 0.23
CA LEU A 52 3.00 8.66 -0.96
C LEU A 52 3.88 8.51 -2.21
N GLN A 53 5.20 8.70 -2.09
CA GLN A 53 6.13 8.49 -3.19
C GLN A 53 6.10 7.04 -3.68
N GLN A 54 6.09 6.07 -2.77
CA GLN A 54 5.99 4.65 -3.11
C GLN A 54 4.67 4.33 -3.81
N LEU A 55 3.54 4.82 -3.29
CA LEU A 55 2.21 4.63 -3.90
C LEU A 55 2.16 5.16 -5.33
N LEU A 56 2.67 6.38 -5.55
CA LEU A 56 2.70 6.99 -6.87
C LEU A 56 3.67 6.30 -7.83
N ARG A 57 4.80 5.78 -7.32
CA ARG A 57 5.76 4.99 -8.12
C ARG A 57 5.12 3.71 -8.64
N LEU A 58 4.33 3.03 -7.81
CA LEU A 58 3.61 1.82 -8.19
C LEU A 58 2.47 2.11 -9.18
N GLY A 59 1.97 3.35 -9.20
CA GLY A 59 0.84 3.74 -10.04
C GLY A 59 -0.49 3.29 -9.43
N GLY A 60 -1.58 3.63 -10.10
CA GLY A 60 -2.94 3.39 -9.60
C GLY A 60 -3.88 2.91 -10.69
N THR A 61 -5.06 2.49 -10.28
CA THR A 61 -6.19 2.23 -11.16
C THR A 61 -7.06 3.47 -11.26
N ILE A 62 -7.80 3.59 -12.37
CA ILE A 62 -8.83 4.63 -12.55
C ILE A 62 -10.10 3.93 -12.98
N ARG A 63 -11.20 4.26 -12.30
CA ARG A 63 -12.54 3.73 -12.56
C ARG A 63 -13.53 4.89 -12.66
N ARG A 64 -14.66 4.62 -13.31
CA ARG A 64 -15.83 5.49 -13.30
C ARG A 64 -16.97 4.74 -12.63
N ASP A 65 -17.69 5.42 -11.75
CA ASP A 65 -18.94 4.88 -11.25
C ASP A 65 -20.06 5.00 -12.29
N SER A 66 -21.25 4.47 -11.98
CA SER A 66 -22.43 4.52 -12.84
C SER A 66 -22.90 5.94 -13.17
N ALA A 67 -22.52 6.92 -12.35
CA ALA A 67 -22.78 8.34 -12.56
C ALA A 67 -21.64 9.04 -13.35
N GLY A 68 -20.64 8.29 -13.84
CA GLY A 68 -19.51 8.78 -14.61
C GLY A 68 -18.42 9.47 -13.79
N ARG A 69 -18.54 9.50 -12.46
CA ARG A 69 -17.56 10.13 -11.55
C ARG A 69 -16.31 9.28 -11.46
N LEU A 70 -15.16 9.95 -11.50
CA LEU A 70 -13.86 9.30 -11.47
C LEU A 70 -13.43 8.95 -10.04
N THR A 71 -12.94 7.73 -9.88
CA THR A 71 -12.23 7.25 -8.68
C THR A 71 -10.89 6.67 -9.10
N ALA A 72 -9.83 7.01 -8.40
CA ALA A 72 -8.51 6.43 -8.59
C ALA A 72 -7.96 5.89 -7.28
N THR A 73 -7.38 4.69 -7.33
CA THR A 73 -6.87 3.97 -6.16
C THR A 73 -5.38 3.69 -6.35
N TYR A 74 -4.58 4.02 -5.33
CA TYR A 74 -3.14 3.81 -5.32
C TYR A 74 -2.73 3.03 -4.06
N PRO A 75 -1.81 2.05 -4.17
CA PRO A 75 -1.26 1.54 -5.43
C PRO A 75 -2.32 0.75 -6.21
N TYR A 76 -2.07 0.46 -7.49
CA TYR A 76 -2.97 -0.35 -8.32
C TYR A 76 -3.27 -1.71 -7.70
N LEU A 77 -2.39 -2.16 -6.81
CA LEU A 77 -2.52 -3.43 -6.11
C LEU A 77 -3.54 -3.43 -4.96
N GLN A 78 -4.01 -2.25 -4.55
CA GLN A 78 -5.08 -2.14 -3.56
C GLN A 78 -6.45 -1.92 -4.22
N ASP A 79 -6.54 -2.01 -5.55
CA ASP A 79 -7.82 -2.00 -6.23
C ASP A 79 -8.54 -3.33 -6.03
N GLU A 80 -9.71 -3.25 -5.39
CA GLU A 80 -10.52 -4.42 -5.04
C GLU A 80 -10.82 -5.30 -6.25
N ASP A 81 -11.09 -4.76 -7.45
CA ASP A 81 -11.43 -5.60 -8.61
C ASP A 81 -10.23 -6.37 -9.16
N ARG A 82 -9.00 -5.87 -8.94
CA ARG A 82 -7.77 -6.50 -9.45
C ARG A 82 -7.19 -7.53 -8.50
N HIS A 83 -7.30 -7.29 -7.20
CA HIS A 83 -6.71 -8.17 -6.18
C HIS A 83 -7.71 -9.14 -5.59
N SER A 84 -9.00 -8.77 -5.49
CA SER A 84 -10.00 -9.61 -4.82
C SER A 84 -10.12 -11.02 -5.39
N GLN A 85 -9.87 -11.26 -6.67
CA GLN A 85 -9.99 -12.63 -7.21
C GLN A 85 -8.88 -13.56 -6.72
N LEU A 86 -7.63 -13.09 -6.73
CA LEU A 86 -6.47 -13.87 -6.29
C LEU A 86 -6.43 -13.99 -4.76
N VAL A 87 -6.86 -12.92 -4.09
CA VAL A 87 -6.81 -12.75 -2.64
C VAL A 87 -8.00 -13.42 -1.94
N ARG A 88 -9.22 -13.44 -2.52
CA ARG A 88 -10.38 -14.15 -1.91
C ARG A 88 -10.26 -15.68 -1.93
N GLN A 89 -9.39 -16.24 -2.77
CA GLN A 89 -9.19 -17.69 -2.86
C GLN A 89 -8.18 -18.23 -1.85
N LEU A 90 -7.36 -17.34 -1.28
CA LEU A 90 -6.37 -17.67 -0.26
C LEU A 90 -6.94 -17.12 1.05
N ASP A 91 -7.13 -17.96 2.07
CA ASP A 91 -7.45 -17.48 3.42
C ASP A 91 -6.28 -16.63 3.92
N PHE A 92 -6.32 -15.32 3.68
CA PHE A 92 -5.18 -14.42 3.79
C PHE A 92 -5.39 -13.42 4.92
N GLU A 93 -4.29 -13.08 5.57
CA GLU A 93 -4.24 -12.10 6.64
C GLU A 93 -3.48 -10.87 6.13
N PRO A 94 -4.15 -9.73 5.85
CA PRO A 94 -3.54 -8.55 5.24
C PRO A 94 -2.26 -8.06 5.93
N PHE A 95 -2.17 -8.20 7.27
CA PHE A 95 -1.03 -7.70 8.04
C PHE A 95 0.27 -8.48 7.79
N VAL A 96 0.18 -9.70 7.25
CA VAL A 96 1.33 -10.56 6.96
C VAL A 96 1.45 -10.96 5.49
N THR A 97 0.54 -10.48 4.65
CA THR A 97 0.51 -10.82 3.23
C THR A 97 1.19 -9.74 2.41
N PHE A 98 2.16 -10.14 1.59
CA PHE A 98 2.98 -9.26 0.76
C PHE A 98 2.84 -9.61 -0.70
N VAL A 99 2.74 -8.59 -1.55
CA VAL A 99 2.68 -8.73 -3.01
C VAL A 99 3.96 -8.21 -3.64
N GLY A 100 4.52 -8.97 -4.58
CA GLY A 100 5.64 -8.52 -5.39
C GLY A 100 5.27 -7.33 -6.26
N THR A 101 6.12 -6.31 -6.26
CA THR A 101 5.93 -5.06 -7.02
C THR A 101 6.71 -5.03 -8.34
N THR A 102 7.40 -6.11 -8.66
CA THR A 102 8.22 -6.26 -9.88
C THR A 102 8.00 -7.65 -10.50
N PRO A 103 8.27 -7.81 -11.81
CA PRO A 103 8.11 -9.11 -12.49
C PRO A 103 9.22 -10.12 -12.17
N ASP A 104 10.22 -9.79 -11.35
CA ASP A 104 11.34 -10.69 -10.99
C ASP A 104 11.73 -10.53 -9.51
N VAL A 105 10.85 -10.99 -8.62
CA VAL A 105 11.16 -11.07 -7.20
C VAL A 105 12.05 -12.29 -6.94
N VAL A 106 13.25 -12.04 -6.42
CA VAL A 106 14.23 -13.07 -6.12
C VAL A 106 14.15 -13.47 -4.65
N VAL A 107 13.97 -14.76 -4.39
CA VAL A 107 13.96 -15.35 -3.05
C VAL A 107 15.28 -16.06 -2.80
N HIS A 108 15.93 -15.73 -1.69
CA HIS A 108 17.25 -16.23 -1.30
C HIS A 108 17.15 -17.16 -0.08
N ALA A 109 18.11 -18.06 0.08
CA ALA A 109 18.13 -19.00 1.22
C ALA A 109 18.43 -18.32 2.57
N ALA A 110 19.11 -17.17 2.56
CA ALA A 110 19.48 -16.36 3.71
C ALA A 110 19.25 -14.86 3.40
N PRO A 111 19.17 -13.97 4.41
CA PRO A 111 18.88 -12.53 4.24
C PRO A 111 20.05 -11.75 3.62
N SER A 112 20.40 -12.06 2.37
CA SER A 112 21.52 -11.45 1.65
C SER A 112 21.42 -11.68 0.14
N SER A 113 21.77 -10.67 -0.66
CA SER A 113 21.81 -10.80 -2.12
C SER A 113 22.93 -11.71 -2.61
N ARG A 114 23.89 -12.04 -1.73
CA ARG A 114 24.98 -12.99 -1.98
C ARG A 114 24.60 -14.43 -1.66
N SER A 115 23.46 -14.65 -1.00
CA SER A 115 22.96 -15.99 -0.69
C SER A 115 22.49 -16.71 -1.96
N PRO A 116 22.57 -18.06 -2.02
CA PRO A 116 21.96 -18.84 -3.08
C PRO A 116 20.49 -18.46 -3.30
N VAL A 117 20.10 -18.42 -4.57
CA VAL A 117 18.72 -18.17 -5.00
C VAL A 117 17.91 -19.47 -4.87
N VAL A 118 16.78 -19.38 -4.18
CA VAL A 118 15.81 -20.48 -4.00
C VAL A 118 14.78 -20.47 -5.15
N ARG A 119 14.25 -19.28 -5.47
CA ARG A 119 13.24 -19.07 -6.51
C ARG A 119 13.33 -17.67 -7.13
N ARG A 120 12.80 -17.53 -8.34
CA ARG A 120 12.47 -16.26 -9.00
C ARG A 120 11.00 -16.27 -9.37
N LEU A 121 10.27 -15.22 -9.02
CA LEU A 121 8.81 -15.19 -9.08
C LEU A 121 8.34 -13.89 -9.73
N ALA A 122 7.36 -13.99 -10.62
CA ALA A 122 6.71 -12.83 -11.21
C ALA A 122 5.48 -12.43 -10.38
N TYR A 123 5.49 -11.22 -9.81
CA TYR A 123 4.39 -10.66 -9.00
C TYR A 123 3.80 -11.65 -7.97
N PRO A 124 4.62 -12.31 -7.13
CA PRO A 124 4.12 -13.32 -6.19
C PRO A 124 3.23 -12.73 -5.10
N VAL A 125 2.37 -13.58 -4.52
CA VAL A 125 1.76 -13.37 -3.20
C VAL A 125 2.54 -14.21 -2.20
N LEU A 126 3.09 -13.57 -1.17
CA LEU A 126 3.99 -14.16 -0.18
C LEU A 126 3.46 -13.88 1.23
N ILE A 127 3.71 -14.79 2.15
CA ILE A 127 3.33 -14.66 3.56
C ILE A 127 4.60 -14.53 4.39
N THR A 128 4.63 -13.58 5.33
CA THR A 128 5.70 -13.43 6.32
C THR A 128 5.19 -13.79 7.72
N PRO A 129 6.03 -14.24 8.65
CA PRO A 129 5.69 -14.26 10.07
C PRO A 129 5.35 -12.87 10.62
N TYR A 130 4.43 -12.78 11.57
CA TYR A 130 3.98 -11.52 12.20
C TYR A 130 5.11 -10.75 12.88
N ASP A 131 6.02 -11.44 13.56
CA ASP A 131 7.16 -10.86 14.26
C ASP A 131 8.21 -10.27 13.29
N ALA A 132 8.15 -10.63 12.02
CA ALA A 132 8.95 -10.03 10.97
C ALA A 132 8.29 -8.79 10.33
N VAL A 133 6.99 -8.59 10.51
CA VAL A 133 6.26 -7.41 10.00
C VAL A 133 6.73 -6.17 10.75
N GLY A 134 7.43 -5.28 10.06
CA GLY A 134 7.93 -4.03 10.64
C GLY A 134 9.38 -4.09 11.14
N ARG A 135 10.08 -5.20 10.91
CA ARG A 135 11.54 -5.18 11.01
C ARG A 135 12.13 -4.17 10.02
N THR A 136 13.23 -3.55 10.43
CA THR A 136 13.94 -2.55 9.61
C THR A 136 14.99 -3.19 8.69
N ASP A 137 15.11 -4.52 8.70
CA ASP A 137 15.99 -5.23 7.77
C ASP A 137 15.37 -5.21 6.36
N PHE A 138 16.22 -5.05 5.35
CA PHE A 138 15.77 -5.05 3.95
C PHE A 138 15.39 -6.45 3.46
N TRP A 139 15.43 -7.48 4.32
CA TRP A 139 15.23 -8.88 3.96
C TRP A 139 14.09 -9.48 4.77
N LEU A 140 12.97 -9.71 4.11
CA LEU A 140 11.77 -10.27 4.71
C LEU A 140 11.78 -11.80 4.57
N PRO A 141 11.64 -12.58 5.66
CA PRO A 141 11.36 -14.00 5.55
C PRO A 141 10.00 -14.20 4.88
N VAL A 142 9.94 -15.08 3.88
CA VAL A 142 8.74 -15.32 3.08
C VAL A 142 8.49 -16.80 2.89
N THR A 143 7.22 -17.16 2.91
CA THR A 143 6.70 -18.49 2.59
C THR A 143 5.69 -18.34 1.46
N ALA A 144 5.73 -19.26 0.49
CA ALA A 144 4.67 -19.35 -0.51
C ALA A 144 3.34 -19.71 0.16
N ALA A 145 2.22 -19.24 -0.40
CA ALA A 145 0.90 -19.57 0.14
C ALA A 145 0.62 -21.10 0.18
N ASP A 146 1.22 -21.87 -0.73
CA ASP A 146 1.14 -23.33 -0.78
C ASP A 146 2.24 -24.05 0.03
N SER A 147 3.05 -23.30 0.79
CA SER A 147 4.20 -23.79 1.56
C SER A 147 5.29 -24.50 0.74
N SER A 148 5.27 -24.41 -0.60
CA SER A 148 6.22 -25.11 -1.48
C SER A 148 7.67 -24.63 -1.33
N PHE A 149 7.88 -23.43 -0.80
CA PHE A 149 9.21 -22.91 -0.46
C PHE A 149 9.16 -21.89 0.67
N GLN A 150 10.33 -21.72 1.30
CA GLN A 150 10.64 -20.67 2.26
C GLN A 150 11.97 -20.01 1.88
N GLY A 151 12.14 -18.75 2.24
CA GLY A 151 13.39 -18.03 2.04
C GLY A 151 13.27 -16.56 2.45
N TYR A 152 14.09 -15.71 1.85
CA TYR A 152 14.18 -14.29 2.15
C TYR A 152 14.09 -13.48 0.86
N ALA A 153 13.23 -12.47 0.83
CA ALA A 153 13.07 -11.55 -0.29
C ALA A 153 13.41 -10.13 0.13
N ASP A 154 13.87 -9.31 -0.82
CA ASP A 154 14.11 -7.90 -0.56
C ASP A 154 12.78 -7.17 -0.32
N ALA A 155 12.59 -6.65 0.89
CA ALA A 155 11.35 -5.98 1.29
C ALA A 155 11.00 -4.80 0.39
N ARG A 156 11.98 -4.16 -0.26
CA ARG A 156 11.77 -3.03 -1.19
C ARG A 156 11.08 -3.44 -2.49
N GLN A 157 11.10 -4.74 -2.80
CA GLN A 157 10.40 -5.31 -3.95
C GLN A 157 9.00 -5.80 -3.60
N LEU A 158 8.62 -5.74 -2.32
CA LEU A 158 7.34 -6.21 -1.83
C LEU A 158 6.47 -5.05 -1.34
N TYR A 159 5.18 -5.30 -1.23
CA TYR A 159 4.20 -4.38 -0.68
C TYR A 159 3.26 -5.14 0.24
N CYS A 160 3.16 -4.71 1.51
CA CYS A 160 2.25 -5.32 2.47
C CYS A 160 0.80 -4.97 2.12
N LEU A 161 -0.10 -5.94 2.10
CA LEU A 161 -1.51 -5.68 1.81
C LEU A 161 -2.15 -4.78 2.86
N ALA A 162 -1.79 -4.87 4.15
CA ALA A 162 -2.25 -3.91 5.15
C ALA A 162 -1.59 -2.51 5.07
N ASP A 163 -0.71 -2.26 4.10
CA ASP A 163 -0.12 -0.93 3.91
C ASP A 163 -1.13 0.04 3.26
N VAL A 164 -0.75 1.31 3.19
CA VAL A 164 -1.61 2.46 2.94
C VAL A 164 -2.20 2.43 1.54
N THR A 165 -3.50 2.65 1.45
CA THR A 165 -4.22 2.93 0.22
C THR A 165 -4.52 4.42 0.16
N LEU A 166 -4.23 5.05 -0.98
CA LEU A 166 -4.61 6.41 -1.31
C LEU A 166 -5.78 6.37 -2.30
N THR A 167 -6.90 6.98 -1.92
CA THR A 167 -8.08 7.12 -2.78
C THR A 167 -8.25 8.57 -3.21
N VAL A 168 -8.44 8.77 -4.51
CA VAL A 168 -8.73 10.06 -5.13
C VAL A 168 -10.09 9.98 -5.82
N GLU A 169 -11.01 10.88 -5.49
CA GLU A 169 -12.37 10.89 -6.05
C GLU A 169 -12.69 12.25 -6.66
N GLN A 170 -13.60 12.27 -7.64
CA GLN A 170 -14.14 13.50 -8.17
C GLN A 170 -15.21 14.07 -7.22
N LYS A 171 -14.90 15.18 -6.55
CA LYS A 171 -15.80 15.94 -5.67
C LYS A 171 -15.95 17.37 -6.19
N ASN A 172 -17.19 17.84 -6.37
CA ASN A 172 -17.51 19.18 -6.87
C ASN A 172 -16.73 19.54 -8.15
N GLY A 173 -16.67 18.61 -9.10
CA GLY A 173 -15.98 18.78 -10.38
C GLY A 173 -14.45 18.70 -10.33
N ARG A 174 -13.83 18.49 -9.15
CA ARG A 174 -12.36 18.40 -8.99
C ARG A 174 -11.96 17.05 -8.42
N LEU A 175 -10.81 16.53 -8.85
CA LEU A 175 -10.21 15.35 -8.21
C LEU A 175 -9.61 15.75 -6.86
N ARG A 176 -9.98 15.03 -5.81
CA ARG A 176 -9.56 15.26 -4.44
C ARG A 176 -9.05 13.97 -3.82
N ILE A 177 -8.00 14.05 -3.01
CA ILE A 177 -7.64 12.95 -2.10
C ILE A 177 -8.72 12.87 -1.03
N THR A 178 -9.44 11.76 -0.99
CA THR A 178 -10.56 11.54 -0.05
C THR A 178 -10.25 10.49 1.00
N SER A 179 -9.24 9.64 0.79
CA SER A 179 -8.79 8.68 1.80
C SER A 179 -7.30 8.39 1.73
N VAL A 180 -6.69 8.23 2.91
CA VAL A 180 -5.34 7.68 3.13
C VAL A 180 -5.44 6.70 4.30
N ALA A 181 -5.59 5.42 4.02
CA ALA A 181 -5.86 4.40 5.03
C ALA A 181 -5.36 3.01 4.58
N PRO A 182 -4.94 2.11 5.48
CA PRO A 182 -4.71 0.69 5.21
C PRO A 182 -5.82 0.09 4.33
N PHE A 183 -5.44 -0.90 3.52
CA PHE A 183 -6.41 -1.85 3.00
C PHE A 183 -7.19 -2.44 4.17
N ASP A 184 -8.51 -2.56 4.03
CA ASP A 184 -9.48 -2.87 5.09
C ASP A 184 -10.08 -1.68 5.88
N TRP A 185 -10.47 -0.60 5.20
CA TRP A 185 -11.39 0.38 5.82
C TRP A 185 -12.80 0.39 5.21
N ARG A 186 -13.05 -0.36 4.13
CA ARG A 186 -14.35 -0.40 3.43
C ARG A 186 -15.22 -1.64 3.71
N ALA A 187 -14.92 -2.42 4.74
CA ALA A 187 -15.79 -3.52 5.15
C ALA A 187 -17.08 -3.08 5.90
N GLY A 188 -17.40 -1.78 6.03
CA GLY A 188 -18.43 -1.33 6.98
C GLY A 188 -19.29 -0.12 6.63
N THR A 189 -19.43 0.30 5.36
CA THR A 189 -20.45 1.30 4.98
C THR A 189 -21.21 0.86 3.73
N GLY A 190 -22.06 -0.14 3.90
CA GLY A 190 -23.21 -0.44 3.04
C GLY A 190 -24.49 -0.14 3.81
#